data_AF-A0A7V5XDK4-F1
#
_entry.id   AF-A0A7V5XDK4-F1
#
_cell.length_a   1.000
_cell.length_b   1.000
_cell.length_c   1.000
_cell.angle_alpha   90.00
_cell.angle_beta   90.00
_cell.angle_gamma   90.00
#
_symmetry.space_group_name_H-M   'P 1'
#
loop_
_entity.id
_entity.type
_entity.pdbx_description
1 polymer ?
#
loop_
_entity_poly.entity_id
_entity_poly.type
_entity_poly.pdbx_seq_one_letter_code
_entity_poly.pdbx_strand_id
1 'polypeptide(L)' 'MSTSNQALQQWIDEVTALTRPDQVKWCDGSEAEYQSLIEQMLASGDL' A
#
# COMPACT_ATOMS: atom_id res chain seq x y z
N MET A 1 -7.08 -6.28 -1.68
CA MET A 1 -8.17 -5.96 -0.73
C MET A 1 -8.83 -4.68 -1.20
N SER A 2 -10.11 -4.47 -0.91
CA SER A 2 -10.83 -3.22 -1.20
C SER A 2 -11.76 -2.91 -0.02
N THR A 3 -12.04 -1.64 0.21
CA THR A 3 -12.94 -1.20 1.29
C THR A 3 -14.39 -1.18 0.81
N SER A 4 -15.35 -1.42 1.71
CA SER A 4 -16.78 -1.17 1.46
C SER A 4 -17.18 0.28 1.78
N ASN A 5 -16.30 1.06 2.40
CA ASN A 5 -16.54 2.46 2.69
C ASN A 5 -16.35 3.29 1.43
N GLN A 6 -17.45 3.80 0.87
CA GLN A 6 -17.46 4.57 -0.36
C GLN A 6 -16.65 5.87 -0.26
N ALA A 7 -16.69 6.57 0.88
CA ALA A 7 -15.93 7.80 1.07
C ALA A 7 -14.42 7.53 1.05
N LEU A 8 -14.00 6.41 1.64
CA LEU A 8 -12.59 5.99 1.62
C LEU A 8 -12.16 5.59 0.21
N GLN A 9 -12.99 4.85 -0.53
CA GLN A 9 -12.69 4.47 -1.90
C GLN A 9 -12.54 5.70 -2.80
N GLN A 10 -13.46 6.67 -2.71
CA GLN A 10 -13.41 7.89 -3.49
C GLN A 10 -12.13 8.70 -3.20
N TRP A 11 -11.75 8.81 -1.93
CA TRP A 11 -10.51 9.49 -1.56
C TRP A 11 -9.27 8.79 -2.14
N ILE A 12 -9.23 7.45 -2.12
CA ILE A 12 -8.12 6.70 -2.73
C ILE A 12 -8.06 6.94 -4.23
N ASP A 13 -9.20 6.96 -4.92
CA ASP A 13 -9.27 7.21 -6.35
C ASP A 13 -8.75 8.63 -6.69
N GLU A 14 -9.14 9.65 -5.91
CA GLU A 14 -8.67 11.03 -6.06
C GLU A 14 -7.15 11.15 -5.87
N VAL A 15 -6.59 10.52 -4.83
CA VAL A 15 -5.14 10.55 -4.56
C VAL A 15 -4.38 9.79 -5.65
N THR A 16 -4.87 8.62 -6.06
CA THR A 16 -4.23 7.79 -7.10
C THR A 16 -4.20 8.53 -8.45
N ALA A 17 -5.27 9.24 -8.80
CA ALA A 17 -5.32 10.06 -10.01
C ALA A 17 -4.30 11.21 -10.00
N LEU A 18 -4.02 11.77 -8.81
CA LEU A 18 -3.07 12.86 -8.62
C LEU A 18 -1.62 12.36 -8.60
N THR A 19 -1.30 11.35 -7.81
CA THR A 19 0.09 10.90 -7.57
C THR A 19 0.57 9.85 -8.57
N ARG A 20 -0.36 9.18 -9.27
CA ARG A 20 -0.08 8.13 -10.27
C ARG A 20 0.95 7.11 -9.76
N PRO A 21 0.68 6.46 -8.61
CA PRO A 21 1.61 5.47 -8.07
C PRO A 21 1.64 4.23 -8.97
N ASP A 22 2.76 3.51 -8.95
CA ASP A 22 2.88 2.24 -9.68
C ASP A 22 1.93 1.16 -9.12
N GLN A 23 1.71 1.17 -7.80
CA GLN A 23 0.80 0.24 -7.12
C GLN A 23 0.23 0.85 -5.84
N VAL A 24 -1.03 0.54 -5.55
CA VAL A 24 -1.66 0.76 -4.24
C VAL A 24 -1.75 -0.58 -3.50
N LYS A 25 -1.08 -0.70 -2.36
CA LYS A 25 -1.11 -1.88 -1.49
C LYS A 25 -1.91 -1.57 -0.22
N TRP A 26 -2.85 -2.46 0.10
CA TRP A 26 -3.60 -2.40 1.35
C TRP A 26 -2.85 -3.22 2.40
N CYS A 27 -2.41 -2.56 3.47
CA CYS A 27 -1.71 -3.23 4.56
C CYS A 27 -2.71 -3.94 5.48
N ASP A 28 -2.48 -5.23 5.72
CA ASP A 28 -3.28 -6.05 6.64
C ASP A 28 -2.66 -6.12 8.04
N GLY A 29 -1.42 -5.66 8.20
CA GLY A 29 -0.71 -5.63 9.48
C GLY A 29 -0.25 -7.01 9.95
N SER A 30 -0.28 -8.02 9.09
CA SER A 30 0.20 -9.36 9.42
C SER A 30 1.72 -9.41 9.55
N GLU A 31 2.22 -10.40 10.30
CA GLU A 31 3.66 -10.63 10.45
C GLU A 31 4.31 -11.01 9.10
N ALA A 32 3.58 -11.71 8.23
CA ALA A 32 4.03 -12.03 6.88
C ALA A 32 4.20 -10.77 6.02
N GLU A 33 3.28 -9.81 6.13
CA GLU A 33 3.42 -8.52 5.46
C GLU A 33 4.63 -7.75 5.98
N TYR A 34 4.81 -7.68 7.30
CA TYR A 34 5.96 -7.02 7.91
C TYR A 34 7.28 -7.61 7.39
N GLN A 35 7.42 -8.93 7.42
CA GLN A 35 8.62 -9.62 6.94
C GLN A 35 8.88 -9.33 5.46
N SER A 36 7.84 -9.35 4.62
CA SER A 36 7.95 -9.03 3.20
C SER A 36 8.40 -7.58 2.94
N LEU A 37 7.97 -6.62 3.76
CA LEU A 37 8.41 -5.22 3.66
C LEU A 37 9.87 -5.06 4.09
N ILE A 38 10.29 -5.73 5.17
CA ILE A 38 11.70 -5.72 5.61
C ILE A 38 12.61 -6.32 4.53
N GLU A 39 12.22 -7.44 3.94
CA GLU A 39 12.98 -8.06 2.84
C GLU A 39 13.12 -7.13 1.63
N GLN A 40 12.05 -6.39 1.28
CA GLN A 40 12.11 -5.40 0.21
C GLN A 40 13.07 -4.25 0.53
N MET A 41 13.06 -3.74 1.76
CA MET A 41 13.94 -2.66 2.19
C MET A 41 15.42 -3.08 2.24
N LEU A 42 15.70 -4.31 2.68
CA LEU A 42 17.05 -4.88 2.63
C LEU A 42 17.53 -5.05 1.19
N ALA A 43 16.64 -5.44 0.27
CA ALA A 43 16.98 -5.61 -1.14
C ALA A 43 17.22 -4.27 -1.86
N SER A 44 16.50 -3.20 -1.48
CA SER A 44 16.74 -1.85 -2.01
C SER A 44 17.95 -1.16 -1.38
N GLY A 45 18.38 -1.61 -0.20
CA GLY A 45 19.50 -1.02 0.57
C GLY A 45 19.09 0.21 1.38
N ASP A 46 17.79 0.39 1.63
CA ASP A 46 17.26 1.45 2.50
C ASP A 46 17.42 1.12 4.00
N LEU A 47 17.71 -0.15 4.31
CA LEU A 47 17.94 -0.70 5.65
C LEU A 47 19.32 -1.38 5.73
#